data_AF-A0A2V2VUD8-F1
#
_entry.id   AF-A0A2V2VUD8-F1
#
_cell.length_a   1.000
_cell.length_b   1.000
_cell.length_c   1.000
_cell.angle_alpha   90.00
_cell.angle_beta   90.00
_cell.angle_gamma   90.00
#
_symmetry.space_group_name_H-M   'P 1'
#
loop_
_entity.id
_entity.type
_entity.pdbx_description
1 polymer ?
#
loop_
_entity_poly.entity_id
_entity_poly.type
_entity_poly.pdbx_seq_one_letter_code
_entity_poly.pdbx_strand_id
1 'polypeptide(L)'
;MEERDSTSPQYVGGENLALTPFRLAEKRYKLYRFDRRAARRQQLPETDFSDVVDFRCPDANTDQNRSLIRGVSTLYDSQVRCFEFVAVPGLLFFPGAISEEEQQALCRDAILRYGDSSQHPNHLSTHASKPKCTKRYEAPMRWATLGFSYDWTSKTYKREHYSAFPSALKRRIEEILHLCSSTPDLKDVSPSIYEPQTAIVNYFSVGSMMMAHQDVSEESMQHPLISISLGCSCVFLMGTSSRDDAPYAFWLRSGDVAVFSGPSRVAFHSIPRIMDDCPPHLCTISGENNEDEVYWRTQMRHMRININVRQVYSESCAFLFES
;
A
#
# COMPACT_ATOMS: atom_id res chain seq x y z
N MET A 1 -13.53 11.88 62.92
CA MET A 1 -14.11 10.96 61.93
C MET A 1 -13.88 11.62 60.59
N GLU A 2 -12.96 11.06 59.82
CA GLU A 2 -12.11 11.73 58.83
C GLU A 2 -12.86 12.21 57.58
N GLU A 3 -12.64 13.48 57.21
CA GLU A 3 -12.89 13.99 55.86
C GLU A 3 -11.88 13.35 54.90
N ARG A 4 -12.37 12.65 53.88
CA ARG A 4 -11.53 12.09 52.82
C ARG A 4 -11.21 13.16 51.81
N ASP A 5 -9.94 13.54 51.78
CA ASP A 5 -9.33 14.41 50.79
C ASP A 5 -9.43 13.77 49.40
N SER A 6 -10.11 14.46 48.47
CA SER A 6 -10.31 14.03 47.09
C SER A 6 -9.29 14.72 46.18
N THR A 7 -8.06 14.22 46.15
CA THR A 7 -7.09 14.62 45.13
C THR A 7 -6.88 13.49 44.15
N SER A 8 -7.69 13.47 43.09
CA SER A 8 -7.32 12.77 41.86
C SER A 8 -6.01 13.38 41.34
N PRO A 9 -5.00 12.60 40.93
CA PRO A 9 -3.79 13.16 40.36
C PRO A 9 -4.17 13.93 39.10
N GLN A 10 -3.95 15.25 39.14
CA GLN A 10 -4.05 16.11 37.96
C GLN A 10 -3.05 15.55 36.94
N TYR A 11 -3.56 15.20 35.76
CA TYR A 11 -2.73 14.81 34.62
C TYR A 11 -1.91 16.04 34.23
N VAL A 12 -0.70 16.14 34.78
CA VAL A 12 0.27 17.14 34.36
C VAL A 12 0.62 16.76 32.93
N GLY A 13 0.17 17.58 31.97
CA GLY A 13 0.43 17.41 30.55
C GLY A 13 1.93 17.24 30.33
N GLY A 14 2.34 15.99 30.12
CA GLY A 14 3.71 15.62 29.84
C GLY A 14 4.23 16.40 28.64
N GLU A 15 5.38 17.03 28.84
CA GLU A 15 6.37 17.52 27.89
C GLU A 15 5.94 17.49 26.41
N ASN A 16 5.99 18.65 25.75
CA ASN A 16 5.96 18.77 24.28
C ASN A 16 7.14 17.96 23.69
N LEU A 17 7.00 16.64 23.58
CA LEU A 17 7.94 15.77 22.89
C LEU A 17 8.02 16.25 21.44
N ALA A 18 9.22 16.63 21.01
CA ALA A 18 9.46 17.03 19.64
C ALA A 18 9.02 15.89 18.70
N LEU A 19 8.30 16.24 17.64
CA LEU A 19 7.88 15.26 16.64
C LEU A 19 9.11 14.74 15.89
N THR A 20 9.16 13.43 15.63
CA THR A 20 10.23 12.86 14.82
C THR A 20 10.21 13.45 13.40
N PRO A 21 11.35 13.47 12.68
CA PRO A 21 11.39 13.92 11.29
C PRO A 21 10.36 13.21 10.38
N PHE A 22 10.16 11.91 10.56
CA PHE A 22 9.10 11.18 9.86
C PHE A 22 7.72 11.73 10.16
N ARG A 23 7.42 12.00 11.43
CA ARG A 23 6.11 12.51 11.84
C ARG A 23 5.86 13.93 11.33
N LEU A 24 6.91 14.75 11.20
CA LEU A 24 6.85 16.07 10.58
C LEU A 24 6.50 15.97 9.10
N ALA A 25 7.14 15.05 8.36
CA ALA A 25 6.85 14.82 6.95
C ALA A 25 5.39 14.35 6.72
N GLU A 26 4.88 13.44 7.55
CA GLU A 26 3.47 13.03 7.49
C GLU A 26 2.51 14.21 7.68
N LYS A 27 2.78 15.07 8.67
CA LYS A 27 1.96 16.26 8.93
C LYS A 27 2.05 17.29 7.80
N ARG A 28 3.20 17.41 7.13
CA ARG A 28 3.39 18.31 5.99
C ARG A 28 2.50 17.93 4.81
N TYR A 29 2.47 16.65 4.43
CA TYR A 29 1.67 16.22 3.28
C TYR A 29 0.21 15.93 3.60
N LYS A 30 -0.16 15.79 4.88
CA LYS A 30 -1.53 15.52 5.30
C LYS A 30 -2.55 16.45 4.63
N LEU A 31 -3.59 15.86 4.05
CA LEU A 31 -4.76 16.61 3.59
C LEU A 31 -5.59 17.07 4.81
N TYR A 32 -5.51 18.36 5.14
CA TYR A 32 -6.35 18.96 6.18
C TYR A 32 -7.70 19.36 5.59
N ARG A 33 -8.78 18.77 6.12
CA ARG A 33 -10.15 19.21 5.86
C ARG A 33 -10.68 19.91 7.11
N PHE A 34 -10.84 21.22 7.02
CA PHE A 34 -11.52 22.01 8.04
C PHE A 34 -13.00 22.15 7.71
N ASP A 35 -13.84 22.32 8.75
CA ASP A 35 -15.20 22.78 8.52
C ASP A 35 -15.21 24.16 7.83
N ARG A 36 -16.33 24.54 7.22
CA ARG A 36 -16.44 25.81 6.47
C ARG A 36 -16.10 27.05 7.31
N ARG A 37 -16.30 27.02 8.63
CA ARG A 37 -16.06 28.17 9.52
C ARG A 37 -14.57 28.28 9.87
N ALA A 38 -13.90 27.15 10.10
CA ALA A 38 -12.46 27.08 10.33
C ALA A 38 -11.67 27.36 9.05
N ALA A 39 -12.10 26.84 7.89
CA ALA A 39 -11.46 27.09 6.60
C ALA A 39 -11.49 28.58 6.19
N ARG A 40 -12.51 29.34 6.60
CA ARG A 40 -12.57 30.81 6.38
C ARG A 40 -11.61 31.59 7.28
N ARG A 41 -11.20 31.02 8.42
CA ARG A 41 -10.31 31.66 9.40
C ARG A 41 -8.85 31.27 9.24
N GLN A 42 -8.59 30.10 8.66
CA GLN A 42 -7.26 29.57 8.41
C GLN A 42 -7.10 29.35 6.91
N GLN A 43 -6.39 30.25 6.23
CA GLN A 43 -5.91 30.01 4.88
C GLN A 43 -4.79 28.97 5.01
N LEU A 44 -5.11 27.71 4.71
CA LEU A 44 -4.09 26.67 4.65
C LEU A 44 -3.12 27.04 3.52
N PRO A 45 -1.80 27.08 3.79
CA PRO A 45 -0.84 27.17 2.71
C PRO A 45 -1.02 25.95 1.79
N GLU A 46 -0.86 26.18 0.48
CA GLU A 46 -0.84 25.10 -0.49
C GLU A 46 0.28 24.11 -0.11
N THR A 47 0.02 22.82 -0.24
CA THR A 47 1.03 21.80 0.03
C THR A 47 2.05 21.83 -1.10
N ASP A 48 3.30 22.15 -0.76
CA ASP A 48 4.41 22.03 -1.70
C ASP A 48 4.73 20.54 -1.96
N PHE A 49 4.80 20.17 -3.23
CA PHE A 49 5.13 18.83 -3.71
C PHE A 49 6.42 18.80 -4.54
N SER A 50 7.19 19.89 -4.55
CA SER A 50 8.43 20.00 -5.34
C SER A 50 9.50 18.96 -4.97
N ASP A 51 9.47 18.44 -3.73
CA ASP A 51 10.36 17.40 -3.22
C ASP A 51 9.76 15.98 -3.33
N VAL A 52 8.60 15.82 -3.96
CA VAL A 52 8.01 14.51 -4.23
C VAL A 52 8.54 13.98 -5.56
N VAL A 53 9.31 12.90 -5.48
CA VAL A 53 9.93 12.24 -6.63
C VAL A 53 8.87 11.65 -7.58
N ASP A 54 9.03 11.91 -8.87
CA ASP A 54 8.17 11.37 -9.93
C ASP A 54 8.92 10.41 -10.86
N PHE A 55 8.76 9.10 -10.63
CA PHE A 55 9.36 8.08 -11.49
C PHE A 55 8.72 7.96 -12.88
N ARG A 56 7.49 8.46 -13.09
CA ARG A 56 6.85 8.41 -14.42
C ARG A 56 7.47 9.41 -15.38
N CYS A 57 7.82 10.58 -14.85
CA CYS A 57 8.42 11.70 -15.57
C CYS A 57 9.78 12.08 -14.95
N PRO A 58 10.84 11.23 -15.05
CA PRO A 58 12.14 11.51 -14.46
C PRO A 58 12.70 12.88 -14.86
N ASP A 59 12.45 13.31 -16.09
CA ASP A 59 12.95 14.58 -16.62
C ASP A 59 12.25 15.83 -16.07
N ALA A 60 11.06 15.68 -15.49
CA ALA A 60 10.33 16.77 -14.85
C ALA A 60 10.72 16.97 -13.38
N ASN A 61 11.54 16.07 -12.82
CA ASN A 61 12.04 16.21 -11.46
C ASN A 61 13.07 17.35 -11.35
N THR A 62 13.14 17.95 -10.17
CA THR A 62 14.27 18.78 -9.77
C THR A 62 15.58 18.00 -9.85
N ASP A 63 16.71 18.68 -9.95
CA ASP A 63 18.03 18.03 -9.98
C ASP A 63 18.27 17.17 -8.73
N GLN A 64 17.79 17.64 -7.56
CA GLN A 64 17.84 16.89 -6.32
C GLN A 64 17.04 15.59 -6.43
N ASN A 65 15.77 15.64 -6.83
CA ASN A 65 14.94 14.43 -6.95
C ASN A 65 15.48 13.48 -8.02
N ARG A 66 15.97 14.00 -9.15
CA ARG A 66 16.58 13.20 -10.22
C ARG A 66 17.81 12.45 -9.73
N SER A 67 18.63 13.05 -8.86
CA SER A 67 19.81 12.40 -8.28
C SER A 67 19.49 11.19 -7.39
N LEU A 68 18.23 11.08 -6.91
CA LEU A 68 17.78 9.96 -6.08
C LEU A 68 17.31 8.76 -6.92
N ILE A 69 17.16 8.91 -8.23
CA ILE A 69 16.61 7.89 -9.13
C ILE A 69 17.73 7.33 -10.01
N ARG A 70 17.83 5.99 -10.08
CA ARG A 70 18.73 5.32 -11.02
C ARG A 70 17.95 4.37 -11.91
N GLY A 71 18.08 4.51 -13.23
CA GLY A 71 17.51 3.55 -14.17
C GLY A 71 18.18 2.18 -14.03
N VAL A 72 17.39 1.12 -14.08
CA VAL A 72 17.84 -0.27 -13.98
C VAL A 72 17.45 -1.00 -15.26
N SER A 73 18.40 -1.71 -15.86
CA SER A 73 18.13 -2.60 -16.98
C SER A 73 17.33 -3.80 -16.49
N THR A 74 16.11 -3.95 -17.00
CA THR A 74 15.31 -5.15 -16.84
C THR A 74 15.80 -6.24 -17.79
N LEU A 75 15.49 -7.50 -17.46
CA LEU A 75 15.70 -8.59 -18.40
C LEU A 75 14.72 -8.49 -19.58
N TYR A 76 15.17 -8.97 -20.76
CA TYR A 76 14.38 -9.15 -21.97
C TYR A 76 13.70 -7.89 -22.53
N ASP A 77 14.46 -6.95 -23.10
CA ASP A 77 13.99 -5.76 -23.87
C ASP A 77 12.55 -5.31 -23.52
N SER A 78 12.29 -5.17 -22.22
CA SER A 78 10.92 -5.05 -21.75
C SER A 78 10.55 -3.60 -21.92
N GLN A 79 9.39 -3.32 -22.50
CA GLN A 79 8.85 -1.94 -22.53
C GLN A 79 8.58 -1.39 -21.11
N VAL A 80 8.67 -2.25 -20.09
CA VAL A 80 8.56 -1.88 -18.68
C VAL A 80 9.85 -1.20 -18.22
N ARG A 81 9.73 0.04 -17.75
CA ARG A 81 10.83 0.76 -17.10
C ARG A 81 10.99 0.31 -15.66
N CYS A 82 12.23 0.22 -15.19
CA CYS A 82 12.56 -0.03 -13.80
C CYS A 82 13.54 1.02 -13.29
N PHE A 83 13.31 1.48 -12.07
CA PHE A 83 14.17 2.41 -11.38
C PHE A 83 14.48 1.89 -9.99
N GLU A 84 15.71 2.11 -9.55
CA GLU A 84 16.09 2.00 -8.16
C GLU A 84 15.99 3.37 -7.49
N PHE A 85 15.45 3.39 -6.27
CA PHE A 85 15.49 4.58 -5.45
C PHE A 85 16.76 4.59 -4.62
N VAL A 86 17.79 5.28 -5.09
CA VAL A 86 19.14 5.30 -4.48
C VAL A 86 19.10 5.76 -3.02
N ALA A 87 18.13 6.63 -2.70
CA ALA A 87 17.89 7.13 -1.35
C ALA A 87 17.41 6.05 -0.35
N VAL A 88 16.82 4.97 -0.86
CA VAL A 88 16.27 3.84 -0.10
C VAL A 88 16.74 2.52 -0.75
N PRO A 89 17.95 2.05 -0.43
CA PRO A 89 18.53 0.86 -1.06
C PRO A 89 17.61 -0.37 -0.99
N GLY A 90 17.54 -1.11 -2.10
CA GLY A 90 16.67 -2.27 -2.27
C GLY A 90 15.21 -1.95 -2.63
N LEU A 91 14.85 -0.66 -2.76
CA LEU A 91 13.56 -0.25 -3.33
C LEU A 91 13.66 -0.14 -4.85
N LEU A 92 12.92 -1.00 -5.55
CA LEU A 92 12.73 -0.91 -6.99
C LEU A 92 11.33 -0.38 -7.32
N PHE A 93 11.24 0.35 -8.43
CA PHE A 93 10.05 1.03 -8.86
C PHE A 93 9.79 0.83 -10.35
N PHE A 94 8.57 0.42 -10.68
CA PHE A 94 8.12 0.17 -12.04
C PHE A 94 6.92 1.07 -12.35
N PRO A 95 7.17 2.26 -12.95
CA PRO A 95 6.11 3.20 -13.27
C PRO A 95 5.21 2.66 -14.38
N GLY A 96 3.91 2.59 -14.12
CA GLY A 96 2.90 2.14 -15.09
C GLY A 96 3.13 0.72 -15.59
N ALA A 97 3.66 -0.17 -14.77
CA ALA A 97 3.92 -1.55 -15.16
C ALA A 97 2.64 -2.30 -15.50
N ILE A 98 1.55 -2.07 -14.76
CA ILE A 98 0.26 -2.75 -14.97
C ILE A 98 -0.52 -2.02 -16.08
N SER A 99 -0.96 -2.75 -17.12
CA SER A 99 -1.72 -2.18 -18.23
C SER A 99 -3.09 -1.66 -17.78
N GLU A 100 -3.76 -0.82 -18.57
CA GLU A 100 -5.09 -0.31 -18.22
C GLU A 100 -6.14 -1.45 -18.13
N GLU A 101 -6.03 -2.47 -18.98
CA GLU A 101 -6.88 -3.67 -18.95
C GLU A 101 -6.63 -4.48 -17.69
N GLU A 102 -5.38 -4.72 -17.32
CA GLU A 102 -5.01 -5.42 -16.10
C GLU A 102 -5.43 -4.64 -14.84
N GLN A 103 -5.29 -3.31 -14.86
CA GLN A 103 -5.77 -2.44 -13.77
C GLN A 103 -7.28 -2.60 -13.58
N GLN A 104 -8.07 -2.63 -14.66
CA GLN A 104 -9.52 -2.86 -14.59
C GLN A 104 -9.85 -4.24 -14.02
N ALA A 105 -9.16 -5.29 -14.49
CA ALA A 105 -9.36 -6.65 -13.99
C ALA A 105 -9.06 -6.77 -12.48
N LEU A 106 -7.92 -6.24 -12.03
CA LEU A 106 -7.53 -6.24 -10.62
C LEU A 106 -8.48 -5.41 -9.75
N CYS A 107 -8.90 -4.23 -10.20
CA CYS A 107 -9.88 -3.41 -9.46
C CYS A 107 -11.24 -4.10 -9.37
N ARG A 108 -11.70 -4.71 -10.46
CA ARG A 108 -12.95 -5.46 -10.50
C ARG A 108 -12.92 -6.62 -9.51
N ASP A 109 -11.84 -7.42 -9.51
CA ASP A 109 -11.69 -8.54 -8.57
C ASP A 109 -11.55 -8.07 -7.11
N ALA A 110 -10.79 -7.00 -6.87
CA ALA A 110 -10.67 -6.41 -5.54
C ALA A 110 -12.02 -5.97 -4.98
N ILE A 111 -12.81 -5.25 -5.78
CA ILE A 111 -14.10 -4.75 -5.34
C ILE A 111 -15.15 -5.86 -5.26
N LEU A 112 -15.22 -6.78 -6.21
CA LEU A 112 -16.32 -7.75 -6.30
C LEU A 112 -16.05 -9.07 -5.58
N ARG A 113 -14.78 -9.46 -5.39
CA ARG A 113 -14.42 -10.82 -4.96
C ARG A 113 -13.55 -10.85 -3.72
N TYR A 114 -12.49 -10.04 -3.65
CA TYR A 114 -11.52 -10.14 -2.56
C TYR A 114 -12.11 -9.78 -1.19
N GLY A 115 -13.18 -8.96 -1.17
CA GLY A 115 -13.96 -8.67 0.03
C GLY A 115 -15.00 -9.74 0.42
N ASP A 116 -15.16 -10.84 -0.33
CA ASP A 116 -16.10 -11.91 -0.02
C ASP A 116 -15.59 -12.76 1.14
N SER A 117 -16.21 -12.58 2.30
CA SER A 117 -15.86 -13.28 3.54
C SER A 117 -16.12 -14.79 3.51
N SER A 118 -16.92 -15.28 2.55
CA SER A 118 -17.15 -16.71 2.37
C SER A 118 -16.00 -17.41 1.63
N GLN A 119 -15.21 -16.65 0.85
CA GLN A 119 -14.04 -17.15 0.12
C GLN A 119 -12.75 -16.80 0.84
N HIS A 120 -12.69 -15.59 1.41
CA HIS A 120 -11.53 -15.04 2.08
C HIS A 120 -11.93 -14.72 3.52
N PRO A 121 -11.37 -15.34 4.57
CA PRO A 121 -11.78 -15.11 5.95
C PRO A 121 -11.32 -13.73 6.47
N ASN A 122 -11.87 -12.68 5.89
CA ASN A 122 -11.62 -11.29 6.22
C ASN A 122 -12.45 -10.91 7.45
N HIS A 123 -11.79 -10.69 8.58
CA HIS A 123 -12.46 -10.12 9.74
C HIS A 123 -12.65 -8.62 9.56
N LEU A 124 -13.86 -8.19 9.18
CA LEU A 124 -14.14 -6.76 9.06
C LEU A 124 -13.95 -6.03 10.40
N SER A 125 -12.97 -5.12 10.38
CA SER A 125 -12.71 -4.04 11.35
C SER A 125 -12.46 -4.48 12.79
N THR A 126 -11.25 -4.25 13.27
CA THR A 126 -10.87 -4.24 14.69
C THR A 126 -11.76 -3.34 15.58
N HIS A 127 -12.66 -2.54 14.99
CA HIS A 127 -13.60 -1.66 15.68
C HIS A 127 -15.08 -2.00 15.45
N ALA A 128 -15.42 -3.00 14.63
CA ALA A 128 -16.79 -3.47 14.56
C ALA A 128 -17.08 -4.31 15.82
N SER A 129 -18.15 -3.98 16.53
CA SER A 129 -18.56 -4.72 17.73
C SER A 129 -18.89 -6.20 17.46
N LYS A 130 -19.12 -6.57 16.18
CA LYS A 130 -19.30 -7.94 15.69
C LYS A 130 -18.72 -8.09 14.27
N PRO A 131 -18.01 -9.19 13.95
CA PRO A 131 -17.60 -9.50 12.58
C PRO A 131 -18.82 -9.52 11.65
N LYS A 132 -18.74 -8.81 10.52
CA LYS A 132 -19.77 -8.80 9.49
C LYS A 132 -19.32 -9.65 8.31
N CYS A 133 -20.17 -10.57 7.86
CA CYS A 133 -19.98 -11.29 6.60
C CYS A 133 -20.30 -10.35 5.42
N THR A 134 -19.41 -10.30 4.44
CA THR A 134 -19.55 -9.56 3.18
C THR A 134 -19.43 -10.48 1.98
N LYS A 135 -20.04 -10.08 0.86
CA LYS A 135 -19.93 -10.79 -0.43
C LYS A 135 -19.02 -10.09 -1.43
N ARG A 136 -18.62 -8.86 -1.13
CA ARG A 136 -17.80 -7.95 -1.94
C ARG A 136 -17.28 -6.83 -1.05
N TYR A 137 -16.47 -5.92 -1.57
CA TYR A 137 -16.13 -4.69 -0.85
C TYR A 137 -17.41 -3.95 -0.44
N GLU A 138 -17.53 -3.60 0.85
CA GLU A 138 -18.58 -2.74 1.37
C GLU A 138 -17.94 -1.71 2.30
N ALA A 139 -18.22 -0.42 2.08
CA ALA A 139 -17.73 0.61 2.98
C ALA A 139 -18.24 0.37 4.42
N PRO A 140 -17.41 0.58 5.46
CA PRO A 140 -16.06 1.16 5.45
C PRO A 140 -14.93 0.12 5.52
N MET A 141 -15.01 -0.99 4.77
CA MET A 141 -13.93 -1.98 4.67
C MET A 141 -12.58 -1.31 4.40
N ARG A 142 -11.55 -1.71 5.15
CA ARG A 142 -10.20 -1.14 5.05
C ARG A 142 -9.21 -2.07 4.39
N TRP A 143 -9.43 -3.37 4.52
CA TRP A 143 -8.53 -4.37 3.96
C TRP A 143 -9.27 -5.68 3.70
N ALA A 144 -8.67 -6.51 2.85
CA ALA A 144 -8.93 -7.93 2.65
C ALA A 144 -7.59 -8.68 2.59
N THR A 145 -7.60 -9.98 2.84
CA THR A 145 -6.45 -10.89 2.79
C THR A 145 -6.72 -12.02 1.81
N LEU A 146 -5.74 -12.34 0.97
CA LEU A 146 -5.72 -13.48 0.06
C LEU A 146 -4.58 -14.42 0.46
N GLY A 147 -4.71 -15.73 0.25
CA GLY A 147 -3.72 -16.69 0.76
C GLY A 147 -3.80 -16.77 2.29
N PHE A 148 -2.66 -16.79 2.99
CA PHE A 148 -2.66 -16.75 4.46
C PHE A 148 -3.27 -15.45 4.98
N SER A 149 -4.18 -15.57 5.94
CA SER A 149 -4.83 -14.44 6.59
C SER A 149 -3.95 -13.85 7.69
N TYR A 150 -3.82 -12.53 7.67
CA TYR A 150 -3.12 -11.78 8.70
C TYR A 150 -4.05 -11.49 9.88
N ASP A 151 -3.63 -11.87 11.09
CA ASP A 151 -4.35 -11.59 12.33
C ASP A 151 -3.87 -10.27 12.93
N TRP A 152 -4.69 -9.22 12.84
CA TRP A 152 -4.34 -7.87 13.30
C TRP A 152 -4.24 -7.75 14.83
N THR A 153 -4.85 -8.68 15.58
CA THR A 153 -4.80 -8.68 17.04
C THR A 153 -3.47 -9.25 17.52
N SER A 154 -3.07 -10.41 16.99
CA SER A 154 -1.79 -11.04 17.35
C SER A 154 -0.61 -10.52 16.53
N LYS A 155 -0.86 -9.84 15.41
CA LYS A 155 0.13 -9.35 14.43
C LYS A 155 0.97 -10.47 13.82
N THR A 156 0.34 -11.62 13.57
CA THR A 156 0.99 -12.81 13.00
C THR A 156 0.14 -13.45 11.90
N TYR A 157 0.76 -14.31 11.12
CA TYR A 157 0.06 -15.26 10.25
C TYR A 157 -0.19 -16.57 10.99
N LYS A 158 -1.26 -17.29 10.62
CA LYS A 158 -1.60 -18.60 11.17
C LYS A 158 -1.73 -19.59 10.01
N ARG A 159 -1.05 -20.74 10.11
CA ARG A 159 -0.98 -21.72 9.01
C ARG A 159 -2.34 -22.35 8.71
N GLU A 160 -3.21 -22.43 9.71
CA GLU A 160 -4.57 -22.94 9.64
C GLU A 160 -5.59 -21.95 9.03
N HIS A 161 -5.22 -20.69 8.82
CA HIS A 161 -6.13 -19.66 8.30
C HIS A 161 -5.64 -19.14 6.95
N TYR A 162 -6.23 -19.67 5.88
CA TYR A 162 -5.91 -19.26 4.52
C TYR A 162 -7.13 -19.34 3.61
N SER A 163 -7.02 -18.71 2.46
CA SER A 163 -7.91 -18.89 1.30
C SER A 163 -7.09 -19.26 0.06
N ALA A 164 -7.76 -19.59 -1.04
CA ALA A 164 -7.11 -19.63 -2.34
C ALA A 164 -6.43 -18.28 -2.67
N PHE A 165 -5.28 -18.36 -3.30
CA PHE A 165 -4.53 -17.21 -3.81
C PHE A 165 -4.76 -17.10 -5.33
N PRO A 166 -5.18 -15.93 -5.86
CA PRO A 166 -5.54 -15.83 -7.27
C PRO A 166 -4.37 -16.11 -8.23
N SER A 167 -4.54 -17.10 -9.12
CA SER A 167 -3.51 -17.53 -10.08
C SER A 167 -3.07 -16.42 -11.06
N ALA A 168 -3.99 -15.51 -11.43
CA ALA A 168 -3.66 -14.36 -12.27
C ALA A 168 -2.72 -13.37 -11.54
N LEU A 169 -2.99 -13.11 -10.25
CA LEU A 169 -2.13 -12.27 -9.42
C LEU A 169 -0.77 -12.94 -9.19
N LYS A 170 -0.74 -14.26 -8.91
CA LYS A 170 0.50 -15.04 -8.78
C LYS A 170 1.39 -14.86 -10.01
N ARG A 171 0.86 -15.13 -11.19
CA ARG A 171 1.60 -15.02 -12.45
C ARG A 171 2.17 -13.63 -12.65
N ARG A 172 1.37 -12.59 -12.39
CA ARG A 172 1.84 -11.22 -12.55
C ARG A 172 2.98 -10.86 -11.59
N ILE A 173 2.91 -11.37 -10.37
CA ILE A 173 3.96 -11.19 -9.36
C ILE A 173 5.26 -11.91 -9.78
N GLU A 174 5.15 -13.12 -10.32
CA GLU A 174 6.29 -13.86 -10.89
C GLU A 174 6.91 -13.13 -12.08
N GLU A 175 6.11 -12.56 -12.97
CA GLU A 175 6.58 -11.74 -14.10
C GLU A 175 7.34 -10.50 -13.63
N ILE A 176 6.81 -9.76 -12.64
CA ILE A 176 7.51 -8.60 -12.06
C ILE A 176 8.85 -9.01 -11.43
N LEU A 177 8.89 -10.11 -10.68
CA LEU A 177 10.14 -10.61 -10.09
C LEU A 177 11.14 -11.02 -11.15
N HIS A 178 10.67 -11.67 -12.21
CA HIS A 178 11.53 -12.08 -13.31
C HIS A 178 12.23 -10.87 -13.95
N LEU A 179 11.52 -9.75 -14.13
CA LEU A 179 12.07 -8.50 -14.70
C LEU A 179 13.23 -7.91 -13.89
N CYS A 180 13.25 -8.08 -12.56
CA CYS A 180 14.30 -7.56 -11.67
C CYS A 180 15.25 -8.61 -11.10
N SER A 181 15.19 -9.86 -11.56
CA SER A 181 16.13 -10.91 -11.14
C SER A 181 17.60 -10.63 -11.49
N SER A 182 17.90 -9.60 -12.29
CA SER A 182 19.27 -9.12 -12.53
C SER A 182 19.81 -8.17 -11.45
N THR A 183 18.95 -7.67 -10.55
CA THR A 183 19.36 -6.70 -9.53
C THR A 183 20.08 -7.37 -8.35
N PRO A 184 21.10 -6.75 -7.74
CA PRO A 184 21.92 -7.40 -6.71
C PRO A 184 21.15 -7.99 -5.54
N ASP A 185 20.10 -7.31 -5.08
CA ASP A 185 19.26 -7.72 -3.95
C ASP A 185 18.26 -8.84 -4.29
N LEU A 186 18.02 -9.08 -5.59
CA LEU A 186 17.07 -10.10 -6.08
C LEU A 186 17.71 -11.16 -6.98
N LYS A 187 19.04 -11.12 -7.16
CA LYS A 187 19.77 -12.05 -8.04
C LYS A 187 19.58 -13.52 -7.65
N ASP A 188 19.40 -13.78 -6.35
CA ASP A 188 19.20 -15.11 -5.79
C ASP A 188 17.71 -15.40 -5.52
N VAL A 189 16.82 -14.45 -5.86
CA VAL A 189 15.36 -14.58 -5.75
C VAL A 189 14.80 -14.85 -7.14
N SER A 190 14.78 -16.12 -7.54
CA SER A 190 14.08 -16.54 -8.76
C SER A 190 12.59 -16.76 -8.50
N PRO A 191 11.74 -16.75 -9.54
CA PRO A 191 10.35 -17.20 -9.42
C PRO A 191 10.19 -18.63 -8.90
N SER A 192 11.24 -19.47 -9.00
CA SER A 192 11.23 -20.82 -8.42
C SER A 192 11.57 -20.85 -6.93
N ILE A 193 12.01 -19.73 -6.35
CA ILE A 193 12.36 -19.56 -4.93
C ILE A 193 11.32 -18.69 -4.20
N TYR A 194 10.71 -17.74 -4.90
CA TYR A 194 9.65 -16.90 -4.37
C TYR A 194 8.25 -17.48 -4.62
N GLU A 195 7.44 -17.58 -3.57
CA GLU A 195 6.04 -18.01 -3.66
C GLU A 195 5.11 -16.94 -3.04
N PRO A 196 4.16 -16.37 -3.80
CA PRO A 196 3.22 -15.39 -3.26
C PRO A 196 2.17 -16.10 -2.40
N GLN A 197 2.43 -16.13 -1.10
CA GLN A 197 1.62 -16.88 -0.13
C GLN A 197 0.55 -16.04 0.56
N THR A 198 0.69 -14.71 0.56
CA THR A 198 -0.31 -13.80 1.08
C THR A 198 -0.38 -12.51 0.28
N ALA A 199 -1.57 -11.92 0.19
CA ALA A 199 -1.74 -10.56 -0.27
C ALA A 199 -2.65 -9.79 0.68
N ILE A 200 -2.23 -8.60 1.11
CA ILE A 200 -3.10 -7.65 1.81
C ILE A 200 -3.58 -6.62 0.79
N VAL A 201 -4.89 -6.63 0.54
CA VAL A 201 -5.58 -5.68 -0.34
C VAL A 201 -6.11 -4.55 0.53
N ASN A 202 -5.48 -3.39 0.50
CA ASN A 202 -5.89 -2.22 1.28
C ASN A 202 -6.79 -1.30 0.46
N TYR A 203 -7.90 -0.88 1.04
CA TYR A 203 -8.87 0.07 0.44
C TYR A 203 -8.78 1.41 1.14
N PHE A 204 -8.41 2.44 0.38
CA PHE A 204 -8.31 3.78 0.89
C PHE A 204 -9.23 4.72 0.13
N SER A 205 -10.22 5.29 0.83
CA SER A 205 -10.98 6.42 0.32
C SER A 205 -10.17 7.71 0.42
N VAL A 206 -10.44 8.69 -0.45
CA VAL A 206 -9.83 10.03 -0.37
C VAL A 206 -10.01 10.62 1.03
N GLY A 207 -8.89 11.06 1.62
CA GLY A 207 -8.82 11.56 3.00
C GLY A 207 -8.45 10.51 4.04
N SER A 208 -8.40 9.23 3.68
CA SER A 208 -7.77 8.18 4.49
C SER A 208 -6.25 8.36 4.51
N MET A 209 -5.62 7.80 5.54
CA MET A 209 -4.16 7.82 5.74
C MET A 209 -3.71 6.49 6.30
N MET A 210 -2.47 6.12 6.00
CA MET A 210 -1.78 5.02 6.69
C MET A 210 -0.54 5.62 7.35
N MET A 211 -0.45 5.50 8.66
CA MET A 211 0.63 6.08 9.45
C MET A 211 1.92 5.26 9.31
N ALA A 212 3.06 5.86 9.69
CA ALA A 212 4.37 5.22 9.68
C ALA A 212 4.32 3.82 10.33
N HIS A 213 4.62 2.79 9.55
CA HIS A 213 4.68 1.39 10.00
C HIS A 213 5.73 0.62 9.21
N GLN A 214 5.96 -0.62 9.62
CA GLN A 214 6.81 -1.60 8.96
C GLN A 214 5.99 -2.86 8.71
N ASP A 215 6.38 -3.61 7.69
CA ASP A 215 5.84 -4.90 7.33
C ASP A 215 6.86 -5.99 7.69
N VAL A 216 6.79 -6.48 8.94
CA VAL A 216 7.80 -7.36 9.57
C VAL A 216 7.15 -8.54 10.30
N SER A 217 6.06 -9.07 9.76
CA SER A 217 5.27 -10.13 10.40
C SER A 217 5.43 -11.49 9.74
N GLU A 218 6.13 -11.54 8.60
CA GLU A 218 6.47 -12.76 7.90
C GLU A 218 7.55 -13.54 8.67
N GLU A 219 7.50 -14.87 8.62
CA GLU A 219 8.56 -15.72 9.19
C GLU A 219 9.85 -15.56 8.37
N SER A 220 9.70 -15.45 7.04
CA SER A 220 10.80 -15.29 6.10
C SER A 220 10.90 -13.85 5.58
N MET A 221 11.79 -13.06 6.19
CA MET A 221 12.04 -11.65 5.82
C MET A 221 13.02 -11.47 4.64
N GLN A 222 13.58 -12.55 4.12
CA GLN A 222 14.55 -12.53 3.01
C GLN A 222 13.89 -12.31 1.63
N HIS A 223 12.56 -12.49 1.54
CA HIS A 223 11.81 -12.36 0.30
C HIS A 223 11.21 -10.96 0.12
N PRO A 224 11.07 -10.48 -1.13
CA PRO A 224 10.56 -9.16 -1.39
C PRO A 224 9.08 -8.98 -1.00
N LEU A 225 8.69 -7.71 -0.79
CA LEU A 225 7.29 -7.28 -0.82
C LEU A 225 7.04 -6.71 -2.19
N ILE A 226 5.92 -7.05 -2.83
CA ILE A 226 5.53 -6.42 -4.09
C ILE A 226 4.20 -5.72 -3.88
N SER A 227 4.21 -4.39 -4.03
CA SER A 227 3.04 -3.53 -3.85
C SER A 227 2.55 -3.01 -5.19
N ILE A 228 1.37 -3.44 -5.62
CA ILE A 228 0.67 -2.91 -6.80
C ILE A 228 -0.23 -1.75 -6.37
N SER A 229 -0.12 -0.60 -7.04
CA SER A 229 -0.93 0.59 -6.80
C SER A 229 -2.02 0.76 -7.85
N LEU A 230 -3.29 0.95 -7.45
CA LEU A 230 -4.43 1.10 -8.35
C LEU A 230 -5.34 2.25 -7.89
N GLY A 231 -5.96 2.96 -8.84
CA GLY A 231 -6.90 4.05 -8.55
C GLY A 231 -6.22 5.39 -8.26
N CYS A 232 -6.77 6.15 -7.32
CA CYS A 232 -6.26 7.48 -6.95
C CYS A 232 -4.76 7.46 -6.62
N SER A 233 -4.05 8.49 -7.07
CA SER A 233 -2.64 8.67 -6.74
C SER A 233 -2.44 9.00 -5.26
N CYS A 234 -1.24 8.75 -4.74
CA CYS A 234 -0.89 9.15 -3.38
C CYS A 234 0.55 9.66 -3.31
N VAL A 235 0.80 10.48 -2.29
CA VAL A 235 2.15 10.70 -1.79
C VAL A 235 2.48 9.51 -0.89
N PHE A 236 3.56 8.82 -1.19
CA PHE A 236 4.11 7.76 -0.37
C PHE A 236 5.39 8.26 0.30
N LEU A 237 5.54 7.96 1.60
CA LEU A 237 6.75 8.26 2.34
C LEU A 237 7.48 6.96 2.66
N MET A 238 8.79 6.94 2.42
CA MET A 238 9.64 5.83 2.79
C MET A 238 10.93 6.35 3.41
N GLY A 239 11.22 5.87 4.63
CA GLY A 239 12.42 6.21 5.38
C GLY A 239 13.40 5.06 5.44
N THR A 240 14.05 4.91 6.59
CA THR A 240 14.97 3.83 6.92
C THR A 240 14.29 2.87 7.91
N SER A 241 15.07 2.01 8.57
CA SER A 241 14.61 1.23 9.72
C SER A 241 14.37 2.08 10.99
N SER A 242 14.54 3.40 10.95
CA SER A 242 14.29 4.34 12.06
C SER A 242 13.24 5.39 11.70
N ARG A 243 12.39 5.76 12.68
CA ARG A 243 11.45 6.88 12.56
C ARG A 243 12.08 8.25 12.82
N ASP A 244 13.32 8.25 13.31
CA ASP A 244 14.08 9.47 13.58
C ASP A 244 14.80 9.99 12.33
N ASP A 245 14.86 9.17 11.27
CA ASP A 245 15.33 9.61 9.96
C ASP A 245 14.20 10.26 9.18
N ALA A 246 14.53 11.30 8.39
CA ALA A 246 13.57 11.94 7.51
C ALA A 246 13.23 11.00 6.33
N PRO A 247 11.95 10.77 6.01
CA PRO A 247 11.57 9.96 4.87
C PRO A 247 11.72 10.74 3.58
N TYR A 248 11.89 10.01 2.49
CA TYR A 248 11.77 10.52 1.14
C TYR A 248 10.34 10.34 0.64
N ALA A 249 9.88 11.30 -0.17
CA ALA A 249 8.54 11.29 -0.74
C ALA A 249 8.58 10.96 -2.23
N PHE A 250 7.65 10.13 -2.67
CA PHE A 250 7.46 9.85 -4.10
C PHE A 250 5.98 9.60 -4.44
N TRP A 251 5.63 9.80 -5.71
CA TRP A 251 4.28 9.55 -6.21
C TRP A 251 4.06 8.06 -6.45
N LEU A 252 2.91 7.55 -6.00
CA LEU A 252 2.33 6.28 -6.46
C LEU A 252 1.03 6.53 -7.21
N ARG A 253 0.98 6.15 -8.48
CA ARG A 253 -0.19 6.30 -9.35
C ARG A 253 -0.73 4.94 -9.81
N SER A 254 -1.92 4.94 -10.38
CA SER A 254 -2.56 3.69 -10.84
C SER A 254 -1.72 2.97 -11.88
N GLY A 255 -1.38 1.71 -11.60
CA GLY A 255 -0.54 0.84 -12.41
C GLY A 255 0.94 0.85 -12.03
N ASP A 256 1.36 1.66 -11.05
CA ASP A 256 2.73 1.60 -10.53
C ASP A 256 2.92 0.38 -9.63
N VAL A 257 4.12 -0.23 -9.70
CA VAL A 257 4.54 -1.33 -8.83
C VAL A 257 5.81 -0.93 -8.09
N ALA A 258 5.84 -1.17 -6.78
CA ALA A 258 7.03 -1.00 -5.96
C ALA A 258 7.43 -2.35 -5.35
N VAL A 259 8.72 -2.68 -5.44
CA VAL A 259 9.30 -3.91 -4.90
C VAL A 259 10.26 -3.55 -3.78
N PHE A 260 9.96 -4.03 -2.58
CA PHE A 260 10.77 -3.76 -1.41
C PHE A 260 11.62 -5.01 -1.19
N SER A 261 12.94 -4.85 -1.21
CA SER A 261 13.92 -5.90 -0.98
C SER A 261 15.09 -5.37 -0.14
N GLY A 262 15.91 -6.27 0.40
CA GLY A 262 17.09 -5.87 1.19
C GLY A 262 16.75 -4.84 2.29
N PRO A 263 17.48 -3.72 2.40
CA PRO A 263 17.25 -2.70 3.44
C PRO A 263 15.85 -2.07 3.41
N SER A 264 15.29 -1.83 2.22
CA SER A 264 13.94 -1.27 2.08
C SER A 264 12.84 -2.15 2.68
N ARG A 265 13.12 -3.45 2.86
CA ARG A 265 12.17 -4.46 3.34
C ARG A 265 11.70 -4.23 4.78
N VAL A 266 12.54 -3.55 5.57
CA VAL A 266 12.27 -3.17 6.96
C VAL A 266 12.15 -1.65 7.11
N ALA A 267 12.00 -0.89 6.03
CA ALA A 267 11.89 0.55 6.11
C ALA A 267 10.51 0.99 6.63
N PHE A 268 10.51 2.00 7.50
CA PHE A 268 9.28 2.71 7.87
C PHE A 268 8.69 3.40 6.65
N HIS A 269 7.39 3.23 6.47
CA HIS A 269 6.68 3.85 5.35
C HIS A 269 5.25 4.26 5.73
N SER A 270 4.70 5.20 4.96
CA SER A 270 3.36 5.76 5.22
C SER A 270 2.71 6.31 3.96
N ILE A 271 1.38 6.51 4.03
CA ILE A 271 0.57 7.16 3.01
C ILE A 271 -0.12 8.36 3.66
N PRO A 272 0.52 9.55 3.73
CA PRO A 272 -0.05 10.72 4.36
C PRO A 272 -1.15 11.39 3.54
N ARG A 273 -1.20 11.17 2.22
CA ARG A 273 -2.18 11.82 1.34
C ARG A 273 -2.53 10.99 0.14
N ILE A 274 -3.84 10.83 -0.05
CA ILE A 274 -4.44 10.29 -1.27
C ILE A 274 -5.08 11.45 -2.02
N MET A 275 -4.79 11.53 -3.30
CA MET A 275 -5.33 12.52 -4.23
C MET A 275 -6.73 12.10 -4.69
N ASP A 276 -7.46 13.00 -5.33
CA ASP A 276 -8.81 12.73 -5.84
C ASP A 276 -8.82 12.75 -7.36
N ASP A 277 -8.04 11.84 -7.95
CA ASP A 277 -7.67 11.82 -9.37
C ASP A 277 -7.76 10.41 -9.97
N CYS A 278 -8.74 9.62 -9.54
CA CYS A 278 -8.88 8.25 -10.02
C CYS A 278 -8.99 8.22 -11.56
N PRO A 279 -8.20 7.38 -12.26
CA PRO A 279 -8.19 7.35 -13.72
C PRO A 279 -9.57 7.06 -14.35
N PRO A 280 -9.91 7.70 -15.48
CA PRO A 280 -11.20 7.52 -16.14
C PRO A 280 -11.53 6.07 -16.53
N HIS A 281 -10.55 5.28 -16.98
CA HIS A 281 -10.76 3.87 -17.36
C HIS A 281 -11.19 2.98 -16.18
N LEU A 282 -11.01 3.42 -14.93
CA LEU A 282 -11.46 2.72 -13.72
C LEU A 282 -12.83 3.19 -13.22
N CYS A 283 -13.33 4.32 -13.74
CA CYS A 283 -14.52 4.99 -13.21
C CYS A 283 -15.66 5.14 -14.24
N THR A 284 -15.34 5.02 -15.53
CA THR A 284 -16.27 5.29 -16.63
C THR A 284 -17.24 4.14 -16.83
N ILE A 285 -18.52 4.38 -16.54
CA ILE A 285 -19.60 3.41 -16.75
C ILE A 285 -20.02 3.49 -18.22
N SER A 286 -19.66 2.49 -19.01
CA SER A 286 -20.22 2.30 -20.36
C SER A 286 -21.66 1.79 -20.23
N GLY A 287 -22.53 2.16 -21.19
CA GLY A 287 -24.00 2.03 -21.11
C GLY A 287 -24.60 0.62 -21.09
N GLU A 288 -23.90 -0.36 -20.52
CA GLU A 288 -24.42 -1.71 -20.29
C GLU A 288 -25.07 -1.82 -18.91
N ASN A 289 -26.27 -2.41 -18.85
CA ASN A 289 -27.04 -2.67 -17.61
C ASN A 289 -26.42 -3.81 -16.77
N ASN A 290 -25.10 -3.83 -16.60
CA ASN A 290 -24.43 -4.81 -15.73
C ASN A 290 -24.25 -4.19 -14.34
N GLU A 291 -25.02 -4.67 -13.35
CA GLU A 291 -25.00 -4.15 -11.98
C GLU A 291 -23.61 -4.24 -11.33
N ASP A 292 -22.86 -5.32 -11.60
CA ASP A 292 -21.51 -5.49 -11.08
C ASP A 292 -20.55 -4.46 -11.69
N GLU A 293 -20.65 -4.23 -13.00
CA GLU A 293 -19.86 -3.22 -13.72
C GLU A 293 -20.11 -1.82 -13.17
N VAL A 294 -21.39 -1.46 -13.01
CA VAL A 294 -21.80 -0.19 -12.40
C VAL A 294 -21.27 -0.08 -10.98
N TYR A 295 -21.34 -1.17 -10.20
CA TYR A 295 -20.94 -1.18 -8.80
C TYR A 295 -19.44 -0.92 -8.63
N TRP A 296 -18.57 -1.72 -9.27
CA TRP A 296 -17.13 -1.61 -9.01
C TRP A 296 -16.56 -0.28 -9.50
N ARG A 297 -17.03 0.22 -10.65
CA ARG A 297 -16.63 1.53 -11.18
C ARG A 297 -17.10 2.67 -10.28
N THR A 298 -18.29 2.53 -9.69
CA THR A 298 -18.80 3.52 -8.73
C THR A 298 -17.93 3.57 -7.47
N GLN A 299 -17.46 2.42 -6.96
CA GLN A 299 -16.56 2.40 -5.81
C GLN A 299 -15.21 3.05 -6.12
N MET A 300 -14.67 2.83 -7.33
CA MET A 300 -13.33 3.31 -7.70
C MET A 300 -13.21 4.84 -7.79
N ARG A 301 -14.29 5.60 -8.01
CA ARG A 301 -14.25 7.07 -8.25
C ARG A 301 -13.38 7.87 -7.28
N HIS A 302 -13.38 7.50 -6.00
CA HIS A 302 -12.64 8.20 -4.94
C HIS A 302 -11.82 7.22 -4.10
N MET A 303 -11.27 6.20 -4.76
CA MET A 303 -10.61 5.09 -4.10
C MET A 303 -9.23 4.83 -4.67
N ARG A 304 -8.33 4.50 -3.75
CA ARG A 304 -7.06 3.88 -4.02
C ARG A 304 -7.08 2.46 -3.45
N ILE A 305 -6.55 1.51 -4.22
CA ILE A 305 -6.31 0.13 -3.79
C ILE A 305 -4.80 -0.13 -3.83
N ASN A 306 -4.27 -0.71 -2.76
CA ASN A 306 -2.92 -1.29 -2.74
C ASN A 306 -3.02 -2.80 -2.57
N ILE A 307 -2.37 -3.57 -3.42
CA ILE A 307 -2.26 -5.03 -3.27
C ILE A 307 -0.80 -5.35 -2.90
N ASN A 308 -0.56 -5.70 -1.64
CA ASN A 308 0.76 -5.99 -1.11
C ASN A 308 0.95 -7.51 -1.02
N VAL A 309 1.72 -8.08 -1.93
CA VAL A 309 1.99 -9.53 -2.03
C VAL A 309 3.31 -9.88 -1.36
N ARG A 310 3.31 -10.98 -0.61
CA ARG A 310 4.43 -11.40 0.23
C ARG A 310 4.53 -12.93 0.28
N GLN A 311 5.73 -13.41 0.58
CA GLN A 311 5.95 -14.78 1.03
C GLN A 311 6.05 -14.77 2.56
N VAL A 312 5.28 -15.65 3.23
CA VAL A 312 5.22 -15.68 4.71
C VAL A 312 6.20 -16.69 5.26
N TYR A 313 6.18 -17.90 4.71
CA TYR A 313 6.93 -19.07 5.15
C TYR A 313 7.96 -19.50 4.11
N SER A 314 9.02 -20.16 4.57
CA SER A 314 10.07 -20.67 3.69
C SER A 314 9.64 -21.90 2.89
N GLU A 315 8.67 -22.68 3.39
CA GLU A 315 8.18 -23.88 2.71
C GLU A 315 7.24 -23.51 1.55
N SER A 316 7.24 -24.35 0.50
CA SER A 316 6.26 -24.23 -0.57
C SER A 316 4.86 -24.61 -0.08
N CYS A 317 3.90 -23.79 -0.44
CA CYS A 317 2.49 -23.85 -0.07
C CYS A 317 1.64 -23.97 -1.35
N ALA A 318 1.94 -24.96 -2.20
CA ALA A 318 1.26 -25.18 -3.48
C ALA A 318 -0.29 -25.28 -3.35
N PHE A 319 -0.78 -25.78 -2.21
CA PHE A 319 -2.20 -25.86 -1.87
C PHE A 319 -2.95 -24.51 -1.92
N LEU A 320 -2.23 -23.37 -1.84
CA LEU A 320 -2.83 -22.05 -2.00
C LEU A 320 -3.31 -21.77 -3.43
N PHE A 321 -2.83 -22.53 -4.42
CA PHE A 321 -3.09 -22.30 -5.85
C PHE A 321 -3.93 -23.42 -6.48
N GLU A 322 -4.36 -24.41 -5.68
CA GLU A 322 -5.20 -25.53 -6.11
C GLU A 322 -6.68 -25.11 -6.06
N SER A 323 -7.09 -24.25 -7.00
CA SER A 323 -8.48 -23.80 -7.14
C SER A 323 -8.84 -23.47 -8.59
#